data_AF-A0A955QQZ4-F1
#
_entry.id   AF-A0A955QQZ4-F1
#
_cell.length_a   1.000
_cell.length_b   1.000
_cell.length_c   1.000
_cell.angle_alpha   90.00
_cell.angle_beta   90.00
_cell.angle_gamma   90.00
#
_symmetry.space_group_name_H-M   'P 1'
#
loop_
_entity.id
_entity.type
_entity.pdbx_description
1 polymer ?
#
loop_
_entity_poly.entity_id
_entity_poly.type
_entity_poly.pdbx_seq_one_letter_code
_entity_poly.pdbx_strand_id
1 'polypeptide(L)'
;MRISKKTLSLLTQLIQHAFSTHNDIDLLIQEFHLQDDVQTHSVNGKALHFIKKVEDRIQQGLQGEDTIIDLIERVIIRPRLQGCPSYVASTYEHFCNSLVVDGFIITNENRLLPTSPGPASIAPQLSKLEQNLDRLGLSIARTHYQQAYKNFTDGQYEACNGQIRPFVENLIPEVCKSVTGAEFENNPPAALQNLRQNSKIDHNEEGIFKNFWSHIQDRGPHQGLTTESDALYRLHMSTAIARYLMEKLMGVT
;
A
#
# COMPACT_ATOMS: atom_id res chain seq x y z
N MET A 1 -3.08 4.83 10.69
CA MET A 1 -4.06 5.11 9.62
C MET A 1 -4.12 3.91 8.70
N ARG A 2 -5.32 3.37 8.45
CA ARG A 2 -5.60 2.24 7.56
C ARG A 2 -5.60 2.62 6.07
N ILE A 3 -5.51 3.90 5.77
CA ILE A 3 -5.51 4.40 4.40
C ILE A 3 -4.08 4.85 4.08
N SER A 4 -3.55 4.46 2.92
CA SER A 4 -2.18 4.76 2.51
C SER A 4 -2.06 6.20 2.02
N LYS A 5 -0.84 6.75 2.07
CA LYS A 5 -0.55 8.08 1.46
C LYS A 5 -0.90 8.12 -0.02
N LYS A 6 -0.77 6.98 -0.71
CA LYS A 6 -1.15 6.84 -2.12
C LYS A 6 -2.66 6.99 -2.30
N THR A 7 -3.46 6.28 -1.51
CA THR A 7 -4.92 6.43 -1.51
C THR A 7 -5.35 7.85 -1.17
N LEU A 8 -4.73 8.51 -0.19
CA LEU A 8 -5.02 9.91 0.12
C LEU A 8 -4.67 10.88 -1.03
N SER A 9 -3.56 10.63 -1.72
CA SER A 9 -3.17 11.43 -2.89
C SER A 9 -4.16 11.29 -4.04
N LEU A 10 -4.65 10.07 -4.28
CA LEU A 10 -5.68 9.80 -5.29
C LEU A 10 -7.03 10.39 -4.89
N LEU A 11 -7.40 10.28 -3.61
CA LEU A 11 -8.60 10.92 -3.04
C LEU A 11 -8.56 12.44 -3.22
N THR A 12 -7.42 13.08 -2.96
CA THR A 12 -7.24 14.54 -3.17
C THR A 12 -7.53 14.94 -4.62
N GLN A 13 -7.06 14.14 -5.58
CA GLN A 13 -7.32 14.36 -7.01
C GLN A 13 -8.82 14.17 -7.34
N LEU A 14 -9.46 13.15 -6.77
CA LEU A 14 -10.89 12.89 -7.02
C LEU A 14 -11.81 13.92 -6.38
N ILE A 15 -11.45 14.49 -5.22
CA ILE A 15 -12.20 15.59 -4.58
C ILE A 15 -12.34 16.77 -5.53
N GLN A 16 -11.29 17.13 -6.27
CA GLN A 16 -11.36 18.21 -7.26
C GLN A 16 -12.44 17.96 -8.33
N HIS A 17 -12.65 16.71 -8.72
CA HIS A 17 -13.64 16.35 -9.73
C HIS A 17 -15.04 16.16 -9.16
N ALA A 18 -15.15 15.60 -7.96
CA ALA A 18 -16.41 15.40 -7.25
C ALA A 18 -17.01 16.72 -6.71
N PHE A 19 -16.16 17.72 -6.47
CA PHE A 19 -16.53 19.02 -5.92
C PHE A 19 -15.97 20.13 -6.82
N SER A 20 -16.78 20.56 -7.78
CA SER A 20 -16.38 21.51 -8.82
C SER A 20 -16.34 22.96 -8.35
N THR A 21 -16.81 23.26 -7.13
CA THR A 21 -16.88 24.63 -6.60
C THR A 21 -16.08 24.79 -5.31
N HIS A 22 -15.56 25.99 -5.05
CA HIS A 22 -14.95 26.33 -3.76
C HIS A 22 -15.92 26.14 -2.59
N ASN A 23 -17.20 26.47 -2.83
CA ASN A 23 -18.25 26.38 -1.82
C ASN A 23 -18.51 24.94 -1.37
N ASP A 24 -18.44 23.97 -2.28
CA ASP A 24 -18.57 22.55 -1.93
C ASP A 24 -17.49 22.11 -0.92
N ILE A 25 -16.23 22.51 -1.13
CA ILE A 25 -15.13 22.15 -0.24
C ILE A 25 -15.20 22.93 1.08
N ASP A 26 -15.61 24.19 1.05
CA ASP A 26 -15.80 25.00 2.25
C ASP A 26 -16.90 24.42 3.17
N LEU A 27 -17.99 23.91 2.57
CA LEU A 27 -19.03 23.19 3.31
C LEU A 27 -18.49 21.91 3.95
N LEU A 28 -17.66 21.13 3.26
CA LEU A 28 -17.01 19.95 3.85
C LEU A 28 -16.08 20.33 5.01
N ILE A 29 -15.25 21.36 4.85
CA ILE A 29 -14.36 21.85 5.92
C ILE A 29 -15.18 22.25 7.15
N GLN A 30 -16.32 22.93 6.96
CA GLN A 30 -17.22 23.31 8.03
C GLN A 30 -17.89 22.10 8.68
N GLU A 31 -18.40 21.15 7.89
CA GLU A 31 -19.11 19.95 8.36
C GLU A 31 -18.21 19.05 9.19
N PHE A 32 -16.95 18.86 8.79
CA PHE A 32 -15.97 18.10 9.55
C PHE A 32 -15.30 18.91 10.68
N HIS A 33 -15.77 20.13 10.92
CA HIS A 33 -15.26 21.05 11.94
C HIS A 33 -13.75 21.30 11.83
N LEU A 34 -13.20 21.33 10.62
CA LEU A 34 -11.77 21.51 10.35
C LEU A 34 -11.39 23.00 10.17
N GLN A 35 -12.10 23.90 10.84
CA GLN A 35 -11.97 25.34 10.63
C GLN A 35 -10.59 25.87 11.05
N ASP A 36 -9.92 26.53 10.10
CA ASP A 36 -8.72 27.35 10.24
C ASP A 36 -8.64 28.30 9.03
N ASP A 37 -7.80 29.35 9.09
CA ASP A 37 -7.57 30.27 7.97
C ASP A 37 -6.96 29.53 6.77
N VAL A 38 -7.82 29.14 5.82
CA VAL A 38 -7.39 28.57 4.55
C VAL A 38 -6.83 29.69 3.67
N GLN A 39 -5.50 29.89 3.70
CA GLN A 39 -4.82 30.92 2.90
C GLN A 39 -4.82 30.66 1.38
N THR A 40 -5.54 29.64 0.90
CA THR A 40 -5.56 29.25 -0.51
C THR A 40 -6.93 29.42 -1.17
N HIS A 41 -6.91 30.02 -2.35
CA HIS A 41 -8.09 30.29 -3.17
C HIS A 41 -8.26 29.28 -4.31
N SER A 42 -7.55 28.14 -4.32
CA SER A 42 -7.71 27.09 -5.34
C SER A 42 -8.43 25.86 -4.79
N VAL A 43 -9.30 25.23 -5.58
CA VAL A 43 -10.04 24.00 -5.20
C VAL A 43 -9.06 22.91 -4.76
N ASN A 44 -7.97 22.73 -5.50
CA ASN A 44 -6.90 21.78 -5.18
C ASN A 44 -6.19 22.14 -3.86
N GLY A 45 -5.87 23.41 -3.63
CA GLY A 45 -5.28 23.86 -2.39
C GLY A 45 -6.17 23.58 -1.18
N LYS A 46 -7.48 23.78 -1.33
CA LYS A 46 -8.46 23.48 -0.27
C LYS A 46 -8.59 21.97 -0.03
N ALA A 47 -8.62 21.15 -1.07
CA ALA A 47 -8.65 19.68 -0.96
C ALA A 47 -7.39 19.14 -0.25
N LEU A 48 -6.20 19.62 -0.62
CA LEU A 48 -4.95 19.24 0.03
C LEU A 48 -4.92 19.69 1.50
N HIS A 49 -5.39 20.91 1.78
CA HIS A 49 -5.49 21.42 3.15
C HIS A 49 -6.42 20.54 4.00
N PHE A 50 -7.58 20.16 3.45
CA PHE A 50 -8.52 19.26 4.10
C PHE A 50 -7.84 17.94 4.48
N ILE A 51 -7.22 17.25 3.52
CA ILE A 51 -6.57 15.96 3.76
C ILE A 51 -5.47 16.07 4.82
N LYS A 52 -4.63 17.12 4.73
CA LYS A 52 -3.57 17.36 5.71
C LYS A 52 -4.12 17.56 7.13
N LYS A 53 -5.21 18.31 7.28
CA LYS A 53 -5.85 18.52 8.59
C LYS A 53 -6.43 17.24 9.16
N VAL A 54 -6.97 16.36 8.32
CA VAL A 54 -7.43 15.05 8.77
C VAL A 54 -6.24 14.16 9.18
N GLU A 55 -5.14 14.17 8.43
CA GLU A 55 -3.90 13.49 8.83
C GLU A 55 -3.38 13.99 10.18
N ASP A 56 -3.37 15.31 10.41
CA ASP A 56 -2.96 15.91 11.70
C ASP A 56 -3.85 15.42 12.85
N ARG A 57 -5.17 15.34 12.65
CA ARG A 57 -6.11 14.78 13.65
C ARG A 57 -5.82 13.32 13.96
N ILE A 58 -5.53 12.51 12.94
CA ILE A 58 -5.18 11.09 13.12
C ILE A 58 -3.89 10.96 13.92
N GLN A 59 -2.88 11.78 13.64
CA GLN A 59 -1.62 11.80 14.39
C GLN A 59 -1.82 12.21 15.86
N GLN A 60 -2.82 13.06 16.13
CA GLN A 60 -3.21 13.47 17.49
C GLN A 60 -4.11 12.44 18.20
N GLY A 61 -4.39 11.28 17.59
CA GLY A 61 -5.22 10.22 18.18
C GLY A 61 -6.72 10.51 18.17
N LEU A 62 -7.18 11.48 17.36
CA LEU A 62 -8.61 11.80 17.19
C LEU A 62 -9.24 10.90 16.10
N GLN A 63 -10.58 10.90 16.02
CA GLN A 63 -11.39 10.15 15.03
C GLN A 63 -11.26 10.68 13.58
N GLY A 64 -10.04 10.93 13.11
CA GLY A 64 -9.82 11.36 11.73
C GLY A 64 -10.02 10.24 10.71
N GLU A 65 -9.93 8.97 11.10
CA GLU A 65 -10.14 7.83 10.19
C GLU A 65 -11.59 7.72 9.71
N ASP A 66 -12.57 7.90 10.60
CA ASP A 66 -14.00 7.93 10.25
C ASP A 66 -14.31 9.11 9.31
N THR A 67 -13.62 10.24 9.50
CA THR A 67 -13.73 11.42 8.61
C THR A 67 -13.24 11.11 7.20
N ILE A 68 -12.13 10.38 7.06
CA ILE A 68 -11.65 9.97 5.72
C ILE A 68 -12.62 8.96 5.09
N ILE A 69 -13.15 8.01 5.86
CA ILE A 69 -14.10 7.02 5.34
C ILE A 69 -15.37 7.71 4.82
N ASP A 70 -15.97 8.63 5.59
CA ASP A 70 -17.15 9.40 5.15
C ASP A 70 -16.83 10.24 3.89
N LEU A 71 -15.66 10.90 3.86
CA LEU A 71 -15.21 11.62 2.68
C LEU A 71 -15.07 10.71 1.44
N ILE A 72 -14.51 9.51 1.61
CA ILE A 72 -14.36 8.52 0.55
C ILE A 72 -15.74 8.09 0.03
N GLU A 73 -16.68 7.74 0.90
CA GLU A 73 -18.04 7.36 0.47
C GLU A 73 -18.69 8.49 -0.34
N ARG A 74 -18.55 9.76 0.07
CA ARG A 74 -19.08 10.91 -0.69
C ARG A 74 -18.40 11.11 -2.04
N VAL A 75 -17.08 10.93 -2.10
CA VAL A 75 -16.30 11.01 -3.34
C VAL A 75 -16.55 9.81 -4.25
N ILE A 76 -17.01 8.66 -3.74
CA ILE A 76 -17.43 7.51 -4.55
C ILE A 76 -18.86 7.73 -5.08
N ILE A 77 -19.75 8.33 -4.30
CA ILE A 77 -21.16 8.55 -4.68
C ILE A 77 -21.30 9.60 -5.81
N ARG A 78 -20.49 10.66 -5.81
CA ARG A 78 -20.65 11.79 -6.75
C ARG A 78 -20.18 11.55 -8.19
N PRO A 79 -19.04 10.89 -8.48
CA PRO A 79 -18.62 10.59 -9.83
C PRO A 79 -19.40 9.38 -10.34
N ARG A 80 -20.62 9.62 -10.84
CA ARG A 80 -21.21 8.70 -11.81
C ARG A 80 -20.38 8.77 -13.08
N LEU A 81 -19.69 7.67 -13.41
CA LEU A 81 -18.74 7.52 -14.53
C LEU A 81 -19.33 7.77 -15.94
N GLN A 82 -20.56 8.26 -16.08
CA GLN A 82 -21.11 8.67 -17.37
C GLN A 82 -20.75 10.13 -17.67
N GLY A 83 -19.84 10.32 -18.65
CA GLY A 83 -19.43 11.65 -19.14
C GLY A 83 -18.19 12.24 -18.45
N CYS A 84 -17.56 11.52 -17.52
CA CYS A 84 -16.28 11.94 -16.94
C CYS A 84 -15.15 11.84 -17.97
N PRO A 85 -14.18 12.76 -17.97
CA PRO A 85 -12.98 12.64 -18.78
C PRO A 85 -12.22 11.34 -18.49
N SER A 86 -11.56 10.76 -19.50
CA SER A 86 -10.84 9.49 -19.39
C SER A 86 -9.81 9.46 -18.26
N TYR A 87 -9.13 10.59 -17.99
CA TYR A 87 -8.15 10.70 -16.91
C TYR A 87 -8.78 10.65 -15.50
N VAL A 88 -10.05 11.06 -15.36
CA VAL A 88 -10.79 10.95 -14.09
C VAL A 88 -11.19 9.49 -13.87
N ALA A 89 -11.62 8.81 -14.94
CA ALA A 89 -11.95 7.39 -14.89
C ALA A 89 -10.72 6.53 -14.49
N SER A 90 -9.55 6.79 -15.06
CA SER A 90 -8.32 6.09 -14.67
C SER A 90 -7.90 6.41 -13.23
N THR A 91 -8.02 7.67 -12.80
CA THR A 91 -7.73 8.07 -11.41
C THR A 91 -8.67 7.36 -10.43
N TYR A 92 -9.94 7.22 -10.79
CA TYR A 92 -10.94 6.49 -10.01
C TYR A 92 -10.61 5.00 -9.92
N GLU A 93 -10.23 4.36 -11.03
CA GLU A 93 -9.79 2.96 -11.03
C GLU A 93 -8.56 2.74 -10.13
N HIS A 94 -7.54 3.60 -10.25
CA HIS A 94 -6.36 3.55 -9.37
C HIS A 94 -6.73 3.75 -7.90
N PHE A 95 -7.69 4.62 -7.62
CA PHE A 95 -8.18 4.86 -6.27
C PHE A 95 -8.87 3.62 -5.70
N CYS A 96 -9.75 2.98 -6.46
CA CYS A 96 -10.40 1.71 -6.07
C CYS A 96 -9.37 0.61 -5.79
N ASN A 97 -8.39 0.42 -6.69
CA ASN A 97 -7.34 -0.59 -6.50
C ASN A 97 -6.48 -0.30 -5.27
N SER A 98 -6.18 0.99 -5.02
CA SER A 98 -5.44 1.42 -3.82
C SER A 98 -6.22 1.14 -2.53
N LEU A 99 -7.54 1.31 -2.55
CA LEU A 99 -8.42 0.94 -1.42
C LEU A 99 -8.40 -0.57 -1.15
N VAL A 100 -8.36 -1.41 -2.18
CA VAL A 100 -8.24 -2.88 -2.03
C VAL A 100 -6.98 -3.26 -1.26
N VAL A 101 -5.84 -2.64 -1.60
CA VAL A 101 -4.58 -2.88 -0.84
C VAL A 101 -4.67 -2.35 0.59
N ASP A 102 -5.35 -1.23 0.77
CA ASP A 102 -5.60 -0.65 2.10
C ASP A 102 -6.58 -1.49 2.94
N GLY A 103 -7.15 -2.56 2.37
CA GLY A 103 -8.05 -3.48 3.06
C GLY A 103 -9.51 -3.06 2.99
N PHE A 104 -9.92 -2.37 1.93
CA PHE A 104 -11.29 -1.91 1.70
C PHE A 104 -11.79 -2.29 0.32
N ILE A 105 -13.08 -2.61 0.23
CA ILE A 105 -13.80 -2.77 -1.03
C ILE A 105 -14.94 -1.77 -1.11
N ILE A 106 -15.28 -1.38 -2.32
CA ILE A 106 -16.47 -0.57 -2.61
C ILE A 106 -17.59 -1.54 -2.98
N THR A 107 -18.72 -1.47 -2.27
CA THR A 107 -19.89 -2.30 -2.61
C THR A 107 -20.66 -1.71 -3.78
N ASN A 108 -21.56 -2.52 -4.34
CA ASN A 108 -22.49 -2.06 -5.37
C ASN A 108 -23.41 -0.92 -4.88
N GLU A 109 -23.58 -0.74 -3.56
CA GLU A 109 -24.31 0.40 -2.98
C GLU A 109 -23.44 1.63 -2.73
N ASN A 110 -22.22 1.70 -3.30
CA ASN A 110 -21.25 2.79 -3.09
C ASN A 110 -20.84 2.97 -1.62
N ARG A 111 -20.76 1.87 -0.87
CA ARG A 111 -20.28 1.87 0.51
C ARG A 111 -18.88 1.34 0.60
N LEU A 112 -18.08 1.92 1.50
CA LEU A 112 -16.74 1.43 1.78
C LEU A 112 -16.84 0.37 2.87
N LEU A 113 -16.59 -0.89 2.53
CA LEU A 113 -16.53 -1.97 3.51
C LEU A 113 -15.08 -2.41 3.73
N PRO A 114 -14.64 -2.57 4.97
CA PRO A 114 -13.36 -3.20 5.24
C PRO A 114 -13.44 -4.67 4.81
N THR A 115 -12.42 -5.16 4.09
CA THR A 115 -12.31 -6.57 3.66
C THR A 115 -11.91 -7.51 4.80
N SER A 116 -11.53 -6.94 5.95
CA SER A 116 -11.16 -7.67 7.15
C SER A 116 -11.74 -6.98 8.39
N PRO A 117 -12.28 -7.72 9.38
CA PRO A 117 -12.81 -7.15 10.61
C PRO A 117 -11.69 -6.62 11.52
N GLY A 118 -11.19 -5.41 11.22
CA GLY A 118 -10.18 -4.69 12.02
C GLY A 118 -8.81 -5.40 12.14
N PRO A 119 -7.86 -4.75 12.82
CA PRO A 119 -6.77 -4.01 12.17
C PRO A 119 -5.99 -4.86 11.14
N ALA A 120 -6.41 -4.88 9.88
CA ALA A 120 -5.63 -5.52 8.81
C ALA A 120 -5.60 -4.65 7.56
N SER A 121 -5.47 -3.33 7.75
CA SER A 121 -4.97 -2.52 6.64
C SER A 121 -3.46 -2.75 6.49
N ILE A 122 -3.04 -3.05 5.26
CA ILE A 122 -1.62 -3.17 4.93
C ILE A 122 -1.02 -1.81 4.64
N ALA A 123 -1.79 -0.76 4.35
CA ALA A 123 -1.28 0.59 4.09
C ALA A 123 -0.19 1.09 5.06
N PRO A 124 -0.42 1.12 6.39
CA PRO A 124 0.62 1.52 7.34
C PRO A 124 1.80 0.54 7.34
N GLN A 125 1.57 -0.72 6.99
CA GLN A 125 2.62 -1.73 6.83
C GLN A 125 3.45 -1.49 5.55
N LEU A 126 2.85 -1.05 4.44
CA LEU A 126 3.54 -0.70 3.19
C LEU A 126 4.49 0.48 3.44
N SER A 127 3.95 1.59 3.96
CA SER A 127 4.74 2.79 4.24
C SER A 127 5.83 2.52 5.28
N LYS A 128 5.56 1.62 6.22
CA LYS A 128 6.57 1.22 7.21
C LYS A 128 7.65 0.33 6.61
N LEU A 129 7.29 -0.61 5.74
CA LEU A 129 8.24 -1.46 5.04
C LEU A 129 9.16 -0.62 4.14
N GLU A 130 8.62 0.36 3.40
CA GLU A 130 9.42 1.29 2.60
C GLU A 130 10.43 2.06 3.46
N GLN A 131 9.99 2.60 4.60
CA GLN A 131 10.87 3.29 5.55
C GLN A 131 11.96 2.38 6.12
N ASN A 132 11.60 1.13 6.43
CA ASN A 132 12.55 0.14 6.95
C ASN A 132 13.59 -0.23 5.89
N LEU A 133 13.17 -0.43 4.64
CA LEU A 133 14.06 -0.67 3.50
C LEU A 133 15.03 0.51 3.30
N ASP A 134 14.54 1.75 3.36
CA ASP A 134 15.37 2.95 3.27
C ASP A 134 16.39 3.03 4.41
N ARG A 135 15.95 2.83 5.66
CA ARG A 135 16.81 2.88 6.85
C ARG A 135 17.94 1.85 6.81
N LEU A 136 17.67 0.70 6.19
CA LEU A 136 18.61 -0.41 6.07
C LEU A 136 19.47 -0.33 4.79
N GLY A 137 19.25 0.67 3.92
CA GLY A 137 19.99 0.83 2.67
C GLY A 137 19.60 -0.18 1.58
N LEU A 138 18.46 -0.86 1.71
CA LEU A 138 18.00 -1.94 0.82
C LEU A 138 17.28 -1.38 -0.43
N SER A 139 17.99 -0.50 -1.15
CA SER A 139 17.43 0.32 -2.24
C SER A 139 16.92 -0.48 -3.45
N ILE A 140 17.55 -1.61 -3.78
CA ILE A 140 17.13 -2.47 -4.90
C ILE A 140 15.81 -3.16 -4.55
N ALA A 141 15.75 -3.81 -3.38
CA ALA A 141 14.52 -4.41 -2.86
C ALA A 141 13.38 -3.38 -2.78
N ARG A 142 13.65 -2.18 -2.28
CA ARG A 142 12.69 -1.08 -2.24
C ARG A 142 12.15 -0.71 -3.62
N THR A 143 13.02 -0.59 -4.61
CA THR A 143 12.61 -0.23 -5.97
C THR A 143 11.63 -1.26 -6.54
N HIS A 144 11.95 -2.55 -6.43
CA HIS A 144 11.06 -3.62 -6.87
C HIS A 144 9.75 -3.64 -6.10
N TYR A 145 9.79 -3.44 -4.79
CA TYR A 145 8.58 -3.36 -3.97
C TYR A 145 7.65 -2.22 -4.38
N GLN A 146 8.22 -1.03 -4.62
CA GLN A 146 7.46 0.13 -5.10
C GLN A 146 6.87 -0.09 -6.48
N GLN A 147 7.63 -0.74 -7.37
CA GLN A 147 7.14 -1.11 -8.69
C GLN A 147 6.02 -2.14 -8.60
N ALA A 148 6.13 -3.14 -7.72
CA ALA A 148 5.07 -4.12 -7.48
C ALA A 148 3.78 -3.45 -7.01
N TYR A 149 3.88 -2.60 -5.98
CA TYR A 149 2.73 -1.85 -5.46
C TYR A 149 2.12 -0.94 -6.53
N LYS A 150 2.94 -0.19 -7.26
CA LYS A 150 2.48 0.67 -8.36
C LYS A 150 1.75 -0.14 -9.43
N ASN A 151 2.35 -1.24 -9.89
CA ASN A 151 1.76 -2.11 -10.91
C ASN A 151 0.42 -2.68 -10.44
N PHE A 152 0.29 -3.05 -9.16
CA PHE A 152 -0.98 -3.49 -8.59
C PHE A 152 -2.03 -2.37 -8.64
N THR A 153 -1.69 -1.17 -8.14
CA THR A 153 -2.61 -0.03 -8.17
C THR A 153 -3.00 0.39 -9.58
N ASP A 154 -2.12 0.13 -10.55
CA ASP A 154 -2.34 0.40 -11.97
C ASP A 154 -3.15 -0.70 -12.69
N GLY A 155 -3.61 -1.74 -11.99
CA GLY A 155 -4.31 -2.89 -12.59
C GLY A 155 -3.39 -3.81 -13.41
N GLN A 156 -2.08 -3.58 -13.36
CA GLN A 156 -1.06 -4.37 -14.07
C GLN A 156 -0.62 -5.57 -13.22
N TYR A 157 -1.55 -6.49 -12.94
CA TYR A 157 -1.36 -7.59 -11.99
C TYR A 157 -0.19 -8.51 -12.34
N GLU A 158 0.01 -8.79 -13.63
CA GLU A 158 1.15 -9.58 -14.08
C GLU A 158 2.48 -8.86 -13.84
N ALA A 159 2.54 -7.55 -14.11
CA ALA A 159 3.72 -6.74 -13.84
C ALA A 159 3.95 -6.58 -12.33
N CYS A 160 2.91 -6.59 -11.50
CA CYS A 160 3.03 -6.64 -10.05
C CYS A 160 3.76 -7.92 -9.63
N ASN A 161 3.30 -9.08 -10.10
CA ASN A 161 3.93 -10.36 -9.82
C ASN A 161 5.38 -10.44 -10.33
N GLY A 162 5.64 -9.88 -11.52
CA GLY A 162 6.98 -9.78 -12.08
C GLY A 162 7.96 -9.00 -11.19
N GLN A 163 7.47 -8.08 -10.36
CA GLN A 163 8.28 -7.26 -9.44
C GLN A 163 8.41 -7.86 -8.03
N ILE A 164 7.47 -8.72 -7.63
CA ILE A 164 7.54 -9.42 -6.33
C ILE A 164 8.74 -10.36 -6.26
N ARG A 165 9.05 -11.05 -7.36
CA ARG A 165 10.19 -11.95 -7.42
C ARG A 165 11.52 -11.23 -7.15
N PRO A 166 11.93 -10.23 -7.94
CA PRO A 166 13.19 -9.53 -7.71
C PRO A 166 13.21 -8.78 -6.37
N PHE A 167 12.05 -8.37 -5.85
CA PHE A 167 11.97 -7.87 -4.47
C PHE A 167 12.49 -8.90 -3.46
N VAL A 168 11.99 -10.15 -3.51
CA VAL A 168 12.40 -11.21 -2.56
C VAL A 168 13.82 -11.71 -2.84
N GLU A 169 14.25 -11.75 -4.11
CA GLU A 169 15.63 -12.13 -4.52
C GLU A 169 16.69 -11.21 -3.92
N ASN A 170 16.39 -9.92 -3.80
CA ASN A 170 17.30 -8.96 -3.20
C ASN A 170 17.14 -8.88 -1.67
N LEU A 171 15.89 -8.87 -1.19
CA LEU A 171 15.61 -8.70 0.23
C LEU A 171 16.25 -9.79 1.11
N ILE A 172 16.01 -11.06 0.82
CA ILE A 172 16.40 -12.15 1.72
C ILE A 172 17.93 -12.25 1.84
N PRO A 173 18.70 -12.21 0.73
CA PRO A 173 20.15 -12.20 0.84
C PRO A 173 20.73 -10.95 1.50
N GLU A 174 20.18 -9.75 1.26
CA GLU A 174 20.68 -8.54 1.92
C GLU A 174 20.41 -8.56 3.43
N VAL A 175 19.25 -9.07 3.87
CA VAL A 175 18.96 -9.29 5.29
C VAL A 175 19.92 -10.31 5.88
N CYS A 176 20.18 -11.43 5.18
CA CYS A 176 21.13 -12.44 5.61
C CYS A 176 22.53 -11.85 5.79
N LYS A 177 23.04 -11.14 4.77
CA LYS A 177 24.32 -10.42 4.81
C LYS A 177 24.39 -9.47 5.99
N SER A 178 23.33 -8.71 6.25
CA SER A 178 23.31 -7.75 7.36
C SER A 178 23.36 -8.41 8.75
N VAL A 179 22.88 -9.65 8.87
CA VAL A 179 22.72 -10.36 10.15
C VAL A 179 23.86 -11.34 10.43
N THR A 180 24.41 -11.97 9.39
CA THR A 180 25.45 -13.02 9.51
C THR A 180 26.77 -12.64 8.85
N GLY A 181 26.80 -11.59 8.03
CA GLY A 181 27.96 -11.22 7.21
C GLY A 181 28.17 -12.08 5.97
N ALA A 182 27.35 -13.13 5.76
CA ALA A 182 27.48 -14.02 4.62
C ALA A 182 26.76 -13.45 3.39
N GLU A 183 27.42 -13.50 2.23
CA GLU A 183 26.87 -12.99 0.97
C GLU A 183 26.29 -14.13 0.13
N PHE A 184 25.10 -13.89 -0.43
CA PHE A 184 24.45 -14.81 -1.36
C PHE A 184 23.90 -13.99 -2.52
N GLU A 185 24.37 -14.23 -3.74
CA GLU A 185 23.87 -13.50 -4.90
C GLU A 185 22.62 -14.19 -5.45
N ASN A 186 21.48 -13.48 -5.44
CA ASN A 186 20.19 -13.95 -5.99
C ASN A 186 19.77 -15.36 -5.54
N ASN A 187 20.14 -15.76 -4.32
CA ASN A 187 19.88 -17.11 -3.81
C ASN A 187 19.18 -17.08 -2.45
N PRO A 188 17.87 -16.76 -2.41
CA PRO A 188 17.09 -16.78 -1.17
C PRO A 188 17.12 -18.14 -0.43
N PRO A 189 17.03 -19.31 -1.08
CA PRO A 189 17.08 -20.60 -0.37
C PRO A 189 18.37 -20.82 0.41
N ALA A 190 19.53 -20.45 -0.15
CA ALA A 190 20.82 -20.56 0.54
C ALA A 190 20.95 -19.54 1.68
N ALA A 191 20.50 -18.30 1.46
CA ALA A 191 20.47 -17.26 2.48
C ALA A 191 19.59 -17.65 3.69
N LEU A 192 18.41 -18.24 3.45
CA LEU A 192 17.53 -18.76 4.50
C LEU A 192 18.17 -19.91 5.28
N GLN A 193 18.83 -20.83 4.57
CA GLN A 193 19.56 -21.91 5.21
C GLN A 193 20.67 -21.39 6.11
N ASN A 194 21.40 -20.36 5.68
CA ASN A 194 22.44 -19.71 6.48
C ASN A 194 21.86 -19.01 7.72
N LEU A 195 20.73 -18.31 7.59
CA LEU A 195 20.02 -17.73 8.72
C LEU A 195 19.64 -18.80 9.76
N ARG A 196 19.14 -19.96 9.31
CA ARG A 196 18.84 -21.08 10.23
C ARG A 196 20.08 -21.65 10.89
N GLN A 197 21.15 -21.88 10.12
CA GLN A 197 22.41 -22.40 10.66
C GLN A 197 23.02 -21.48 11.72
N ASN A 198 22.78 -20.18 11.62
CA ASN A 198 23.18 -19.17 12.61
C ASN A 198 22.11 -18.91 13.69
N SER A 199 21.09 -19.78 13.81
CA SER A 199 20.00 -19.71 14.80
C SER A 199 19.23 -18.39 14.78
N LYS A 200 19.16 -17.73 13.64
CA LYS A 200 18.42 -16.46 13.45
C LYS A 200 16.95 -16.71 13.14
N ILE A 201 16.66 -17.82 12.47
CA ILE A 201 15.33 -18.36 12.23
C ILE A 201 15.32 -19.86 12.57
N ASP A 202 14.15 -20.41 12.86
CA ASP A 202 13.95 -21.83 13.10
C ASP A 202 13.67 -22.61 11.80
N HIS A 203 13.48 -23.93 11.94
CA HIS A 203 13.23 -24.82 10.79
C HIS A 203 11.87 -24.59 10.11
N ASN A 204 10.84 -24.24 10.89
CA ASN A 204 9.50 -24.00 10.36
C ASN A 204 9.47 -22.69 9.58
N GLU A 205 10.12 -21.66 10.09
CA GLU A 205 10.30 -20.38 9.41
C GLU A 205 11.05 -20.53 8.08
N GLU A 206 12.17 -21.26 8.09
CA GLU A 206 12.90 -21.59 6.85
C GLU A 206 11.96 -22.27 5.84
N GLY A 207 11.16 -23.25 6.29
CA GLY A 207 10.20 -23.96 5.46
C GLY A 207 9.12 -23.05 4.87
N ILE A 208 8.53 -22.16 5.68
CA ILE A 208 7.51 -21.19 5.24
C ILE A 208 8.09 -20.28 4.15
N PHE A 209 9.28 -19.70 4.38
CA PHE A 209 9.88 -18.78 3.42
C PHE A 209 10.35 -19.47 2.14
N LYS A 210 10.87 -20.70 2.23
CA LYS A 210 11.22 -21.50 1.05
C LYS A 210 10.00 -21.86 0.23
N ASN A 211 8.92 -22.31 0.87
CA ASN A 211 7.68 -22.64 0.17
C ASN A 211 7.05 -21.41 -0.49
N PHE A 212 7.07 -20.27 0.19
CA PHE A 212 6.64 -19.01 -0.41
C PHE A 212 7.51 -18.62 -1.60
N TRP A 213 8.83 -18.72 -1.47
CA TRP A 213 9.78 -18.47 -2.56
C TRP A 213 9.49 -19.37 -3.78
N SER A 214 9.33 -20.67 -3.58
CA SER A 214 8.93 -21.60 -4.64
C SER A 214 7.59 -21.19 -5.28
N HIS A 215 6.60 -20.79 -4.48
CA HIS A 215 5.30 -20.36 -4.99
C HIS A 215 5.38 -19.14 -5.92
N ILE A 216 6.23 -18.16 -5.59
CA ILE A 216 6.42 -16.97 -6.44
C ILE A 216 7.35 -17.22 -7.64
N GLN A 217 8.16 -18.29 -7.62
CA GLN A 217 9.00 -18.71 -8.76
C GLN A 217 8.26 -19.57 -9.78
N ASP A 218 7.54 -20.61 -9.32
CA ASP A 218 6.90 -21.63 -10.17
C ASP A 218 5.77 -21.05 -11.03
N ARG A 219 5.22 -19.92 -10.57
CA ARG A 219 4.23 -19.13 -11.30
C ARG A 219 4.78 -17.74 -11.60
N GLY A 220 5.82 -17.66 -12.42
CA GLY A 220 6.28 -16.40 -13.00
C GLY A 220 5.13 -15.66 -13.74
N PRO A 221 5.39 -14.50 -14.37
CA PRO A 221 4.39 -13.81 -15.19
C PRO A 221 3.89 -14.75 -16.30
N HIS A 222 2.82 -15.48 -16.02
CA HIS A 222 2.09 -16.25 -17.01
C HIS A 222 1.18 -15.25 -17.70
N GLN A 223 1.67 -14.72 -18.83
CA GLN A 223 0.90 -13.82 -19.70
C GLN A 223 -0.51 -14.38 -19.91
N GLY A 224 -1.49 -13.70 -19.33
CA GLY A 224 -2.92 -14.01 -19.48
C GLY A 224 -3.58 -14.85 -18.37
N LEU A 225 -2.88 -15.28 -17.31
CA LEU A 225 -3.49 -16.08 -16.22
C LEU A 225 -3.42 -15.43 -14.82
N THR A 226 -2.70 -14.32 -14.67
CA THR A 226 -2.61 -13.63 -13.37
C THR A 226 -3.91 -12.91 -13.07
N THR A 227 -4.57 -13.27 -11.96
CA THR A 227 -5.75 -12.57 -11.45
C THR A 227 -5.35 -11.48 -10.46
N GLU A 228 -6.24 -10.51 -10.24
CA GLU A 228 -6.11 -9.52 -9.17
C GLU A 228 -5.87 -10.19 -7.81
N SER A 229 -6.63 -11.25 -7.50
CA SER A 229 -6.49 -11.97 -6.23
C SER A 229 -5.13 -12.64 -6.07
N ASP A 230 -4.54 -13.19 -7.14
CA ASP A 230 -3.20 -13.78 -7.10
C ASP A 230 -2.14 -12.71 -6.84
N ALA A 231 -2.22 -11.57 -7.54
CA ALA A 231 -1.30 -10.46 -7.35
C ALA A 231 -1.41 -9.85 -5.94
N LEU A 232 -2.63 -9.67 -5.44
CA LEU A 232 -2.89 -9.16 -4.10
C LEU A 232 -2.34 -10.12 -3.04
N TYR A 233 -2.62 -11.42 -3.17
CA TYR A 233 -2.11 -12.46 -2.27
C TYR A 233 -0.59 -12.40 -2.17
N ARG A 234 0.11 -12.37 -3.31
CA ARG A 234 1.57 -12.36 -3.33
C ARG A 234 2.13 -11.06 -2.75
N LEU A 235 1.55 -9.91 -3.09
CA LEU A 235 1.96 -8.62 -2.55
C LEU A 235 1.81 -8.59 -1.02
N HIS A 236 0.69 -9.11 -0.51
CA HIS A 236 0.39 -9.19 0.92
C HIS A 236 1.38 -10.12 1.64
N MET A 237 1.58 -11.33 1.11
CA MET A 237 2.50 -12.31 1.69
C MET A 237 3.95 -11.82 1.68
N SER A 238 4.40 -11.23 0.57
CA SER A 238 5.73 -10.61 0.47
C SER A 238 5.92 -9.49 1.49
N THR A 239 4.92 -8.64 1.65
CA THR A 239 4.95 -7.55 2.65
C THR A 239 5.05 -8.11 4.06
N ALA A 240 4.24 -9.11 4.39
CA ALA A 240 4.23 -9.73 5.71
C ALA A 240 5.57 -10.40 6.04
N ILE A 241 6.11 -11.19 5.12
CA ILE A 241 7.40 -11.87 5.27
C ILE A 241 8.53 -10.86 5.45
N ALA A 242 8.57 -9.82 4.61
CA ALA A 242 9.61 -8.82 4.67
C ALA A 242 9.64 -8.08 6.01
N ARG A 243 8.46 -7.66 6.49
CA ARG A 243 8.35 -6.99 7.79
C ARG A 243 8.75 -7.92 8.93
N TYR A 244 8.26 -9.15 8.92
CA TYR A 244 8.59 -10.14 9.95
C TYR A 244 10.10 -10.38 10.03
N LEU A 245 10.77 -10.59 8.89
CA LEU A 245 12.21 -10.78 8.83
C LEU A 245 12.98 -9.55 9.34
N MET A 246 12.60 -8.34 8.91
CA MET A 246 13.26 -7.11 9.35
C MET A 246 13.06 -6.83 10.85
N GLU A 247 11.85 -7.03 11.36
CA GLU A 247 11.54 -6.80 12.77
C GLU A 247 12.30 -7.80 13.65
N LYS A 248 12.20 -9.09 13.33
CA LYS A 248 12.85 -10.16 14.10
C LYS A 248 14.37 -10.09 14.04
N LEU A 249 14.93 -9.87 12.85
CA LEU A 249 16.37 -10.03 12.63
C LEU A 249 17.17 -8.74 12.78
N MET A 250 16.52 -7.59 12.60
CA MET A 250 17.19 -6.29 12.53
C MET A 250 16.62 -5.27 13.53
N GLY A 251 15.61 -5.66 14.32
CA GLY A 251 15.02 -4.83 15.36
C GLY A 251 14.33 -3.57 14.83
N VAL A 252 13.82 -3.62 13.58
CA VAL A 252 13.16 -2.45 12.97
C VAL A 252 11.67 -2.50 13.25
N THR A 253 11.21 -1.70 14.22
CA THR A 253 9.77 -1.49 14.50
C THR A 253 9.20 -0.32 13.77
#